data_AF-A0A7S3S3B9-F1
#
_entry.id   AF-A0A7S3S3B9-F1
#
_cell.length_a   1.000
_cell.length_b   1.000
_cell.length_c   1.000
_cell.angle_alpha   90.00
_cell.angle_beta   90.00
_cell.angle_gamma   90.00
#
_symmetry.space_group_name_H-M   'P 1'
#
loop_
_entity.id
_entity.type
_entity.pdbx_description
1 polymer ?
#
loop_
_entity_poly.entity_id
_entity_poly.type
_entity_poly.pdbx_seq_one_letter_code
_entity_poly.pdbx_strand_id
1 'polypeptide(L)'
;MQDRLRHDRSTSLLTAELEALRERTAAAERLVERDAEHKAALEKELRTARDTASKQEEAQRHAAASLDRAQAQALEASREAQQASAALQAEADRARRAGERERQSAGDAAEAQKKAKEAEQVRDTLERKLKRLERSGAGAAAEPRGGSNEQLDYYRSMVKCPLCKNSNKDTVITKCGHAFCRDCIDSRLSLRERKCPGCSQVFDKSYVKDLWLEYGA
;
A
#
# COMPACT_ATOMS: atom_id res chain seq x y z
N MET A 1 114.42 -42.28 -81.74
CA MET A 1 114.55 -41.07 -80.87
C MET A 1 113.22 -40.32 -80.77
N GLN A 2 112.53 -40.04 -81.88
CA GLN A 2 111.22 -39.35 -81.89
C GLN A 2 110.10 -40.11 -81.16
N ASP A 3 110.05 -41.45 -81.25
CA ASP A 3 109.02 -42.25 -80.57
C ASP A 3 109.18 -42.30 -79.04
N ARG A 4 110.42 -42.25 -78.53
CA ARG A 4 110.67 -42.12 -77.08
C ARG A 4 110.21 -40.77 -76.56
N LEU A 5 110.50 -39.68 -77.29
CA LEU A 5 110.04 -38.33 -76.92
C LEU A 5 108.51 -38.20 -76.95
N ARG A 6 107.83 -38.88 -77.88
CA ARG A 6 106.36 -38.95 -77.92
C ARG A 6 105.79 -39.76 -76.76
N HIS A 7 106.41 -40.89 -76.43
CA HIS A 7 106.02 -41.70 -75.28
C HIS A 7 106.23 -40.95 -73.95
N ASP A 8 107.39 -40.32 -73.76
CA ASP A 8 107.71 -39.52 -72.56
C ASP A 8 106.77 -38.32 -72.41
N ARG A 9 106.35 -37.69 -73.52
CA ARG A 9 105.34 -36.62 -73.49
C ARG A 9 103.96 -37.18 -73.14
N SER A 10 103.60 -38.35 -73.65
CA SER A 10 102.31 -39.01 -73.35
C SER A 10 102.23 -39.46 -71.89
N THR A 11 103.30 -40.03 -71.34
CA THR A 11 103.36 -40.43 -69.93
C THR A 11 103.31 -39.20 -69.02
N SER A 12 104.04 -38.13 -69.36
CA SER A 12 104.00 -36.86 -68.63
C SER A 12 102.60 -36.22 -68.60
N LEU A 13 101.84 -36.29 -69.70
CA LEU A 13 100.46 -35.79 -69.74
C LEU A 13 99.52 -36.63 -68.88
N LEU A 14 99.63 -37.97 -68.95
CA LEU A 14 98.81 -38.87 -68.13
C LEU A 14 99.13 -38.75 -66.65
N THR A 15 100.39 -38.52 -66.27
CA THR A 15 100.76 -38.28 -64.86
C THR A 15 100.18 -36.97 -64.35
N ALA A 16 100.23 -35.89 -65.14
CA ALA A 16 99.63 -34.61 -64.78
C ALA A 16 98.10 -34.70 -64.66
N GLU A 17 97.45 -35.47 -65.53
CA GLU A 17 96.00 -35.71 -65.47
C GLU A 17 95.61 -36.55 -64.24
N LEU A 18 96.40 -37.59 -63.89
CA LEU A 18 96.20 -38.37 -62.67
C LEU A 18 96.40 -37.52 -61.40
N GLU A 19 97.39 -36.63 -61.38
CA GLU A 19 97.61 -35.69 -60.27
C GLU A 19 96.43 -34.70 -60.14
N ALA A 20 95.99 -34.10 -61.24
CA ALA A 20 94.82 -33.21 -61.25
C ALA A 20 93.53 -33.92 -60.79
N LEU A 21 93.33 -35.18 -61.20
CA LEU A 21 92.20 -35.99 -60.73
C LEU A 21 92.30 -36.30 -59.24
N ARG A 22 93.50 -36.63 -58.72
CA ARG A 22 93.72 -36.86 -57.29
C ARG A 22 93.47 -35.60 -56.45
N GLU A 23 93.91 -34.44 -56.93
CA GLU A 23 93.62 -33.17 -56.26
C GLU A 23 92.13 -32.86 -56.24
N ARG A 24 91.43 -33.12 -57.35
CA ARG A 24 89.97 -32.97 -57.45
C ARG A 24 89.22 -33.94 -56.53
N THR A 25 89.63 -35.21 -56.44
CA THR A 25 89.00 -36.17 -55.53
C THR A 25 89.24 -35.78 -54.08
N ALA A 26 90.47 -35.38 -53.71
CA ALA A 26 90.78 -34.92 -52.36
C ALA A 26 89.98 -33.65 -52.00
N ALA A 27 89.76 -32.74 -52.95
CA ALA A 27 88.91 -31.57 -52.73
C ALA A 27 87.43 -31.95 -52.55
N ALA A 28 86.93 -32.91 -53.34
CA ALA A 28 85.57 -33.41 -53.21
C ALA A 28 85.35 -34.14 -51.86
N GLU A 29 86.31 -34.95 -51.42
CA GLU A 29 86.27 -35.63 -50.12
C GLU A 29 86.17 -34.63 -48.96
N ARG A 30 86.99 -33.56 -48.97
CA ARG A 30 86.90 -32.48 -47.97
C ARG A 30 85.54 -31.79 -47.94
N LEU A 31 84.91 -31.59 -49.12
CA LEU A 31 83.57 -31.01 -49.20
C LEU A 31 82.51 -31.96 -48.61
N VAL A 32 82.61 -33.26 -48.90
CA VAL A 32 81.69 -34.28 -48.36
C VAL A 32 81.82 -34.36 -46.83
N GLU A 33 83.04 -34.34 -46.29
CA GLU A 33 83.28 -34.31 -44.84
C GLU A 33 82.64 -33.08 -44.20
N ARG A 34 82.91 -31.88 -44.74
CA ARG A 34 82.31 -30.63 -44.23
C ARG A 34 80.79 -30.64 -44.29
N ASP A 35 80.21 -31.12 -45.39
CA ASP A 35 78.76 -31.17 -45.56
C ASP A 35 78.13 -32.22 -44.61
N ALA A 36 78.83 -33.32 -44.30
CA ALA A 36 78.43 -34.30 -43.29
C ALA A 36 78.44 -33.71 -41.87
N GLU A 37 79.48 -32.96 -41.51
CA GLU A 37 79.56 -32.23 -40.23
C GLU A 37 78.43 -31.20 -40.11
N HIS A 38 78.19 -30.42 -41.17
CA HIS A 38 77.11 -29.44 -41.21
C HIS A 38 75.73 -30.11 -41.09
N LYS A 39 75.51 -31.24 -41.76
CA LYS A 39 74.28 -32.02 -41.63
C LYS A 39 74.09 -32.53 -40.20
N ALA A 40 75.13 -33.06 -39.56
CA ALA A 40 75.06 -33.51 -38.17
C ALA A 40 74.74 -32.36 -37.19
N ALA A 41 75.31 -31.18 -37.44
CA ALA A 41 74.99 -29.98 -36.66
C ALA A 41 73.51 -29.57 -36.81
N LEU A 42 73.00 -29.52 -38.05
CA LEU A 42 71.59 -29.21 -38.33
C LEU A 42 70.63 -30.24 -37.72
N GLU A 43 70.96 -31.53 -37.77
CA GLU A 43 70.14 -32.58 -37.15
C GLU A 43 70.08 -32.42 -35.63
N LYS A 44 71.20 -32.05 -34.99
CA LYS A 44 71.24 -31.74 -33.56
C LYS A 44 70.38 -30.52 -33.23
N GLU A 45 70.49 -29.44 -33.99
CA GLU A 45 69.68 -28.23 -33.80
C GLU A 45 68.19 -28.50 -34.00
N LEU A 46 67.81 -29.25 -35.03
CA LEU A 46 66.43 -29.69 -35.28
C LEU A 46 65.88 -30.52 -34.11
N ARG A 47 66.70 -31.41 -33.55
CA ARG A 47 66.31 -32.20 -32.38
C ARG A 47 66.06 -31.29 -31.17
N THR A 48 66.99 -30.38 -30.87
CA THR A 48 66.81 -29.46 -29.73
C THR A 48 65.61 -28.54 -29.93
N ALA A 49 65.40 -28.05 -31.15
CA ALA A 49 64.25 -27.22 -31.48
C ALA A 49 62.93 -27.97 -31.26
N ARG A 50 62.84 -29.24 -31.71
CA ARG A 50 61.68 -30.10 -31.47
C ARG A 50 61.43 -30.34 -29.98
N ASP A 51 62.48 -30.64 -29.21
CA ASP A 51 62.36 -30.86 -27.77
C ASP A 51 61.88 -29.58 -27.05
N THR A 52 62.37 -28.40 -27.47
CA THR A 52 61.90 -27.12 -26.91
C THR A 52 60.47 -26.79 -27.31
N ALA A 53 60.08 -27.08 -28.56
CA ALA A 53 58.71 -26.87 -29.04
C ALA A 53 57.72 -27.76 -28.27
N SER A 54 58.04 -29.04 -28.07
CA SER A 54 57.22 -29.96 -27.28
C SER A 54 57.02 -29.47 -25.84
N LYS A 55 58.09 -29.00 -25.18
CA LYS A 55 58.00 -28.44 -23.82
C LYS A 55 57.18 -27.14 -23.79
N GLN A 56 57.31 -26.31 -24.82
CA GLN A 56 56.51 -25.08 -24.94
C GLN A 56 55.03 -25.39 -25.14
N GLU A 57 54.69 -26.37 -25.96
CA GLU A 57 53.30 -26.81 -26.16
C GLU A 57 52.68 -27.34 -24.86
N GLU A 58 53.42 -28.16 -24.09
CA GLU A 58 52.97 -28.63 -22.78
C GLU A 58 52.76 -27.47 -21.81
N ALA A 59 53.72 -26.54 -21.72
CA ALA A 59 53.60 -25.34 -20.89
C ALA A 59 52.40 -24.46 -21.30
N GLN A 60 52.15 -24.30 -22.60
CA GLN A 60 50.99 -23.58 -23.13
C GLN A 60 49.68 -24.27 -22.76
N ARG A 61 49.59 -25.60 -22.86
CA ARG A 61 48.40 -26.36 -22.43
C ARG A 61 48.14 -26.20 -20.94
N HIS A 62 49.19 -26.26 -20.12
CA HIS A 62 49.06 -26.04 -18.68
C HIS A 62 48.64 -24.61 -18.33
N ALA A 63 49.22 -23.60 -19.02
CA ALA A 63 48.85 -22.20 -18.84
C ALA A 63 47.40 -21.95 -19.26
N ALA A 64 46.94 -22.48 -20.39
CA ALA A 64 45.56 -22.39 -20.85
C ALA A 64 44.58 -23.01 -19.84
N ALA A 65 44.85 -24.24 -19.38
CA ALA A 65 44.01 -24.88 -18.36
C ALA A 65 44.02 -24.17 -17.00
N SER A 66 45.10 -23.45 -16.67
CA SER A 66 45.15 -22.59 -15.49
C SER A 66 44.28 -21.35 -15.68
N LEU A 67 44.35 -20.71 -16.84
CA LEU A 67 43.55 -19.54 -17.19
C LEU A 67 42.06 -19.86 -17.20
N ASP A 68 41.65 -20.98 -17.82
CA ASP A 68 40.25 -21.40 -17.86
C ASP A 68 39.68 -21.62 -16.45
N ARG A 69 40.47 -22.23 -15.55
CA ARG A 69 40.09 -22.42 -14.14
C ARG A 69 39.98 -21.08 -13.41
N ALA A 70 40.95 -20.18 -13.59
CA ALA A 70 40.91 -18.86 -12.98
C ALA A 70 39.71 -18.04 -13.47
N GLN A 71 39.38 -18.12 -14.76
CA GLN A 71 38.21 -17.47 -15.35
C GLN A 71 36.90 -18.05 -14.79
N ALA A 72 36.80 -19.38 -14.65
CA ALA A 72 35.63 -20.03 -14.05
C ALA A 72 35.43 -19.59 -12.59
N GLN A 73 36.50 -19.57 -11.79
CA GLN A 73 36.47 -19.10 -10.40
C GLN A 73 36.11 -17.62 -10.30
N ALA A 74 36.63 -16.77 -11.19
CA ALA A 74 36.30 -15.35 -11.22
C ALA A 74 34.83 -15.10 -11.57
N LEU A 75 34.26 -15.88 -12.51
CA LEU A 75 32.84 -15.80 -12.86
C LEU A 75 31.94 -16.26 -11.71
N GLU A 76 32.32 -17.33 -11.01
CA GLU A 76 31.60 -17.83 -9.84
C GLU A 76 31.61 -16.81 -8.70
N ALA A 77 32.79 -16.29 -8.34
CA ALA A 77 32.93 -15.24 -7.34
C ALA A 77 32.15 -13.96 -7.71
N SER A 78 32.12 -13.59 -8.99
CA SER A 78 31.32 -12.46 -9.48
C SER A 78 29.82 -12.70 -9.29
N ARG A 79 29.33 -13.91 -9.57
CA ARG A 79 27.93 -14.29 -9.36
C ARG A 79 27.56 -14.26 -7.88
N GLU A 80 28.40 -14.80 -7.01
CA GLU A 80 28.20 -14.77 -5.56
C GLU A 80 28.14 -13.33 -5.04
N ALA A 81 29.05 -12.47 -5.49
CA ALA A 81 29.04 -11.05 -5.14
C ALA A 81 27.77 -10.33 -5.60
N GLN A 82 27.29 -10.63 -6.82
CA GLN A 82 26.02 -10.09 -7.34
C GLN A 82 24.81 -10.56 -6.51
N GLN A 83 24.77 -11.85 -6.15
CA GLN A 83 23.70 -12.40 -5.30
C GLN A 83 23.70 -11.78 -3.90
N ALA A 84 24.89 -11.65 -3.28
CA ALA A 84 25.03 -11.00 -1.98
C ALA A 84 24.59 -9.53 -2.03
N SER A 85 24.98 -8.80 -3.09
CA SER A 85 24.57 -7.42 -3.30
C SER A 85 23.05 -7.30 -3.46
N ALA A 86 22.42 -8.15 -4.27
CA ALA A 86 20.97 -8.18 -4.44
C ALA A 86 20.23 -8.51 -3.14
N ALA A 87 20.75 -9.45 -2.33
CA ALA A 87 20.20 -9.78 -1.03
C ALA A 87 20.26 -8.58 -0.06
N LEU A 88 21.40 -7.88 0.00
CA LEU A 88 21.56 -6.67 0.81
C LEU A 88 20.62 -5.55 0.36
N GLN A 89 20.44 -5.35 -0.95
CA GLN A 89 19.49 -4.38 -1.48
C GLN A 89 18.04 -4.71 -1.09
N ALA A 90 17.65 -5.98 -1.22
CA ALA A 90 16.33 -6.43 -0.80
C ALA A 90 16.09 -6.21 0.69
N GLU A 91 17.10 -6.45 1.53
CA GLU A 91 17.01 -6.23 2.96
C GLU A 91 16.95 -4.74 3.32
N ALA A 92 17.75 -3.90 2.66
CA ALA A 92 17.68 -2.45 2.80
C ALA A 92 16.29 -1.90 2.41
N ASP A 93 15.70 -2.41 1.32
CA ASP A 93 14.35 -2.05 0.90
C ASP A 93 13.28 -2.52 1.90
N ARG A 94 13.43 -3.73 2.48
CA ARG A 94 12.55 -4.22 3.55
C ARG A 94 12.64 -3.31 4.78
N ALA A 95 13.84 -2.97 5.22
CA ALA A 95 14.07 -2.07 6.35
C ALA A 95 13.49 -0.67 6.08
N ARG A 96 13.67 -0.12 4.87
CA ARG A 96 13.08 1.18 4.49
C ARG A 96 11.55 1.15 4.57
N ARG A 97 10.91 0.12 4.00
CA ARG A 97 9.45 -0.05 4.03
C ARG A 97 8.93 -0.25 5.45
N ALA A 98 9.64 -0.99 6.29
CA ALA A 98 9.28 -1.17 7.70
C ALA A 98 9.32 0.18 8.44
N GLY A 99 10.39 0.96 8.27
CA GLY A 99 10.51 2.30 8.85
C GLY A 99 9.48 3.31 8.34
N GLU A 100 9.08 3.23 7.06
CA GLU A 100 7.97 4.02 6.51
C GLU A 100 6.64 3.66 7.16
N ARG A 101 6.33 2.36 7.30
CA ARG A 101 5.10 1.90 7.97
C ARG A 101 5.06 2.33 9.43
N GLU A 102 6.17 2.22 10.15
CA GLU A 102 6.25 2.62 11.55
C GLU A 102 6.02 4.12 11.70
N ARG A 103 6.64 4.96 10.85
CA ARG A 103 6.40 6.41 10.81
C ARG A 103 4.95 6.76 10.48
N GLN A 104 4.33 6.08 9.52
CA GLN A 104 2.92 6.27 9.21
C GLN A 104 2.03 5.92 10.40
N SER A 105 2.25 4.75 11.01
CA SER A 105 1.47 4.31 12.17
C SER A 105 1.64 5.24 13.37
N ALA A 106 2.84 5.78 13.60
CA ALA A 106 3.09 6.76 14.63
C ALA A 106 2.37 8.09 14.33
N GLY A 107 2.34 8.52 13.07
CA GLY A 107 1.57 9.67 12.61
C GLY A 107 0.07 9.49 12.83
N ASP A 108 -0.49 8.37 12.40
CA ASP A 108 -1.90 8.03 12.57
C ASP A 108 -2.29 7.95 14.05
N ALA A 109 -1.44 7.33 14.88
CA ALA A 109 -1.66 7.25 16.32
C ALA A 109 -1.64 8.63 16.99
N ALA A 110 -0.70 9.51 16.61
CA ALA A 110 -0.64 10.88 17.12
C ALA A 110 -1.90 11.69 16.72
N GLU A 111 -2.37 11.54 15.48
CA GLU A 111 -3.59 12.20 15.03
C GLU A 111 -4.85 11.65 15.73
N ALA A 112 -4.95 10.33 15.91
CA ALA A 112 -6.02 9.71 16.67
C ALA A 112 -6.03 10.18 18.12
N GLN A 113 -4.86 10.32 18.76
CA GLN A 113 -4.75 10.84 20.11
C GLN A 113 -5.20 12.31 20.21
N LYS A 114 -4.86 13.14 19.21
CA LYS A 114 -5.33 14.53 19.15
C LYS A 114 -6.86 14.59 19.06
N LYS A 115 -7.45 13.83 18.14
CA LYS A 115 -8.91 13.74 17.98
C LYS A 115 -9.59 13.22 19.24
N ALA A 116 -9.01 12.23 19.92
CA ALA A 116 -9.54 11.72 21.17
C ALA A 116 -9.56 12.78 22.28
N LYS A 117 -8.49 13.58 22.42
CA LYS A 117 -8.44 14.71 23.36
C LYS A 117 -9.48 15.78 23.03
N GLU A 118 -9.66 16.12 21.76
CA GLU A 118 -10.68 17.08 21.33
C GLU A 118 -12.10 16.57 21.63
N ALA A 119 -12.39 15.30 21.33
CA ALA A 119 -13.67 14.67 21.64
C ALA A 119 -13.94 14.63 23.15
N GLU A 120 -12.90 14.39 23.96
CA GLU A 120 -12.99 14.44 25.42
C GLU A 120 -13.34 15.84 25.94
N GLN A 121 -12.69 16.88 25.41
CA GLN A 121 -13.01 18.28 25.77
C GLN A 121 -14.45 18.65 25.40
N VAL A 122 -14.93 18.18 24.24
CA VAL A 122 -16.32 18.38 23.82
C VAL A 122 -17.28 17.65 24.76
N ARG A 123 -17.00 16.39 25.12
CA ARG A 123 -17.78 15.61 26.09
C ARG A 123 -17.90 16.36 27.41
N ASP A 124 -16.77 16.79 27.99
CA ASP A 124 -16.74 17.50 29.27
C ASP A 124 -17.54 18.81 29.21
N THR A 125 -17.47 19.52 28.08
CA THR A 125 -18.22 20.75 27.86
C THR A 125 -19.72 20.48 27.80
N LEU A 126 -20.13 19.43 27.07
CA LEU A 126 -21.53 19.00 26.99
C LEU A 126 -22.05 18.54 28.35
N GLU A 127 -21.28 17.77 29.11
CA GLU A 127 -21.63 17.35 30.47
C GLU A 127 -21.89 18.54 31.39
N ARG A 128 -21.03 19.56 31.37
CA ARG A 128 -21.22 20.78 32.16
C ARG A 128 -22.49 21.52 31.76
N LYS A 129 -22.80 21.57 30.45
CA LYS A 129 -24.05 22.17 29.94
C LYS A 129 -25.28 21.38 30.39
N LEU A 130 -25.22 20.05 30.34
CA LEU A 130 -26.27 19.16 30.81
C LEU A 130 -26.54 19.37 32.31
N LYS A 131 -25.50 19.31 33.15
CA LYS A 131 -25.62 19.59 34.59
C LYS A 131 -26.17 21.00 34.88
N ARG A 132 -25.82 22.00 34.06
CA ARG A 132 -26.38 23.35 34.19
C ARG A 132 -27.87 23.37 33.84
N LEU A 133 -28.28 22.75 32.73
CA LEU A 133 -29.68 22.63 32.33
C LEU A 133 -30.50 21.86 33.37
N GLU A 134 -29.99 20.75 33.90
CA GLU A 134 -30.61 19.98 34.99
C GLU A 134 -30.80 20.83 36.24
N ARG A 135 -29.79 21.59 36.67
CA ARG A 135 -29.91 22.54 37.79
C ARG A 135 -30.88 23.68 37.50
N SER A 136 -31.00 24.10 36.24
CA SER A 136 -31.96 25.11 35.79
C SER A 136 -33.39 24.54 35.71
N GLY A 137 -33.53 23.22 35.52
CA GLY A 137 -34.79 22.48 35.53
C GLY A 137 -35.21 21.95 36.91
N ALA A 138 -34.31 21.93 37.90
CA ALA A 138 -34.56 21.47 39.26
C ALA A 138 -35.46 22.40 40.11
N GLY A 139 -36.02 23.45 39.51
CA GLY A 139 -37.06 24.30 40.09
C GLY A 139 -38.49 24.00 39.60
N ALA A 140 -38.70 22.96 38.79
CA ALA A 140 -40.02 22.62 38.28
C ALA A 140 -40.31 21.12 38.43
N ALA A 141 -40.66 20.70 39.64
CA ALA A 141 -41.54 19.56 39.82
C ALA A 141 -42.96 19.97 39.37
N ALA A 142 -43.25 19.88 38.07
CA ALA A 142 -44.61 19.90 37.55
C ALA A 142 -44.64 19.45 36.07
N GLU A 143 -45.14 18.23 35.87
CA GLU A 143 -45.91 17.79 34.69
C GLU A 143 -45.24 17.81 33.30
N PRO A 144 -45.64 16.92 32.37
CA PRO A 144 -45.13 16.91 31.01
C PRO A 144 -45.65 18.15 30.27
N ARG A 145 -44.84 19.21 30.21
CA ARG A 145 -45.11 20.38 29.36
C ARG A 145 -44.79 20.04 27.90
N GLY A 146 -45.81 19.58 27.18
CA GLY A 146 -45.87 19.57 25.73
C GLY A 146 -47.13 20.27 25.25
N GLY A 147 -47.03 21.54 24.86
CA GLY A 147 -48.08 22.27 24.12
C GLY A 147 -48.89 23.28 24.95
N SER A 148 -48.60 24.57 24.74
CA SER A 148 -49.45 25.75 25.00
C SER A 148 -50.66 25.54 25.92
N ASN A 149 -50.45 25.71 27.23
CA ASN A 149 -51.49 25.62 28.25
C ASN A 149 -52.68 26.57 27.96
N GLU A 150 -52.44 27.73 27.33
CA GLU A 150 -53.48 28.69 26.95
C GLU A 150 -54.44 28.14 25.88
N GLN A 151 -53.95 27.37 24.90
CA GLN A 151 -54.84 26.73 23.92
C GLN A 151 -55.66 25.63 24.58
N LEU A 152 -55.04 24.80 25.43
CA LEU A 152 -55.77 23.75 26.15
C LEU A 152 -56.82 24.34 27.10
N ASP A 153 -56.50 25.42 27.80
CA ASP A 153 -57.43 26.10 28.69
C ASP A 153 -58.55 26.82 27.91
N TYR A 154 -58.25 27.36 26.73
CA TYR A 154 -59.26 27.87 25.80
C TYR A 154 -60.22 26.76 25.34
N TYR A 155 -59.72 25.62 24.86
CA TYR A 155 -60.56 24.49 24.45
C TYR A 155 -61.37 23.92 25.62
N ARG A 156 -60.78 23.80 26.82
CA ARG A 156 -61.49 23.39 28.04
C ARG A 156 -62.62 24.37 28.39
N SER A 157 -62.39 25.69 28.26
CA SER A 157 -63.41 26.71 28.54
C SER A 157 -64.61 26.64 27.58
N MET A 158 -64.41 26.18 26.35
CA MET A 158 -65.49 26.02 25.38
C MET A 158 -66.43 24.87 25.75
N VAL A 159 -65.91 23.79 26.36
CA VAL A 159 -66.69 22.59 26.71
C VAL A 159 -67.32 22.68 28.10
N LYS A 160 -66.70 23.37 29.05
CA LYS A 160 -67.17 23.45 30.45
C LYS A 160 -68.37 24.38 30.63
N CYS A 161 -69.29 24.00 31.51
CA CYS A 161 -70.44 24.82 31.90
C CYS A 161 -69.95 26.15 32.49
N PRO A 162 -70.39 27.31 32.00
CA PRO A 162 -69.90 28.61 32.48
C PRO A 162 -70.34 28.94 33.91
N LEU A 163 -71.35 28.25 34.45
CA LEU A 163 -71.88 28.50 35.79
C LEU A 163 -71.08 27.79 36.89
N CYS A 164 -70.88 26.49 36.76
CA CYS A 164 -70.15 25.71 37.76
C CYS A 164 -68.67 25.51 37.42
N LYS A 165 -68.28 25.71 36.15
CA LYS A 165 -66.94 25.43 35.58
C LYS A 165 -66.42 24.00 35.80
N ASN A 166 -67.25 23.12 36.34
CA ASN A 166 -66.89 21.76 36.76
C ASN A 166 -67.38 20.72 35.75
N SER A 167 -68.68 20.74 35.46
CA SER A 167 -69.33 19.83 34.52
C SER A 167 -69.23 20.33 33.08
N ASN A 168 -69.32 19.43 32.10
CA ASN A 168 -69.39 19.78 30.69
C ASN A 168 -70.79 20.34 30.34
N LYS A 169 -70.90 21.07 29.24
CA LYS A 169 -72.20 21.47 28.69
C LYS A 169 -72.90 20.22 28.12
N ASP A 170 -74.06 19.89 28.66
CA ASP A 170 -74.87 18.72 28.28
C ASP A 170 -76.34 19.09 28.04
N THR A 171 -76.69 20.37 28.19
CA THR A 171 -78.06 20.88 28.13
C THR A 171 -78.09 22.22 27.39
N VAL A 172 -79.03 22.40 26.47
CA VAL A 172 -79.22 23.64 25.70
C VAL A 172 -80.62 24.22 25.92
N ILE A 173 -80.69 25.54 26.07
CA ILE A 173 -81.95 26.29 26.07
C ILE A 173 -82.30 26.66 24.62
N THR A 174 -83.25 25.98 24.01
CA THR A 174 -83.56 26.12 22.57
C THR A 174 -84.13 27.49 22.19
N LYS A 175 -84.62 28.27 23.16
CA LYS A 175 -85.08 29.66 22.95
C LYS A 175 -83.96 30.64 22.61
N CYS A 176 -82.76 30.41 23.14
CA CYS A 176 -81.65 31.37 23.06
C CYS A 176 -80.32 30.74 22.65
N GLY A 177 -80.27 29.41 22.49
CA GLY A 177 -79.09 28.66 22.05
C GLY A 177 -77.96 28.53 23.08
N HIS A 178 -78.11 29.06 24.29
CA HIS A 178 -77.07 28.95 25.31
C HIS A 178 -77.07 27.55 25.95
N ALA A 179 -75.88 27.00 26.16
CA ALA A 179 -75.67 25.67 26.71
C ALA A 179 -74.94 25.69 28.07
N PHE A 180 -75.40 24.83 28.97
CA PHE A 180 -74.96 24.71 30.36
C PHE A 180 -74.99 23.22 30.76
N CYS A 181 -74.65 22.88 32.00
CA CYS A 181 -74.90 21.54 32.52
C CYS A 181 -76.32 21.41 33.08
N ARG A 182 -76.84 20.19 33.08
CA ARG A 182 -78.20 19.85 33.48
C ARG A 182 -78.50 20.26 34.90
N ASP A 183 -77.56 19.97 35.81
CA ASP A 183 -77.64 20.33 37.23
C ASP A 183 -77.87 21.83 37.43
N CYS A 184 -77.18 22.67 36.66
CA CYS A 184 -77.32 24.12 36.78
C CYS A 184 -78.67 24.64 36.26
N ILE A 185 -79.19 24.05 35.18
CA ILE A 185 -80.49 24.45 34.63
C ILE A 185 -81.64 23.95 35.51
N ASP A 186 -81.58 22.69 35.95
CA ASP A 186 -82.61 22.10 36.80
C ASP A 186 -82.67 22.79 38.17
N SER A 187 -81.51 23.16 38.74
CA SER A 187 -81.44 23.98 39.96
C SER A 187 -82.18 25.30 39.80
N ARG A 188 -81.94 26.07 38.72
CA ARG A 188 -82.67 27.32 38.47
C ARG A 188 -84.16 27.14 38.23
N LEU A 189 -84.55 26.09 37.49
CA LEU A 189 -85.97 25.78 37.27
C LEU A 189 -86.68 25.45 38.59
N SER A 190 -86.00 24.76 39.52
CA SER A 190 -86.54 24.47 40.86
C SER A 190 -86.72 25.74 41.71
N LEU A 191 -85.81 26.70 41.59
CA LEU A 191 -85.87 28.02 42.24
C LEU A 191 -86.83 29.00 41.54
N ARG A 192 -87.59 28.54 40.53
CA ARG A 192 -88.48 29.36 39.69
C ARG A 192 -87.78 30.50 38.93
N GLU A 193 -86.47 30.42 38.76
CA GLU A 193 -85.66 31.37 38.00
C GLU A 193 -85.67 31.03 36.50
N ARG A 194 -86.79 31.35 35.84
CA ARG A 194 -87.05 31.03 34.42
C ARG A 194 -86.40 32.00 33.43
N LYS A 195 -85.17 32.43 33.68
CA LYS A 195 -84.38 33.32 32.82
C LYS A 195 -83.02 32.71 32.51
N CYS A 196 -82.62 32.74 31.24
CA CYS A 196 -81.34 32.18 30.80
C CYS A 196 -80.17 32.86 31.56
N PRO A 197 -79.24 32.10 32.15
CA PRO A 197 -78.08 32.66 32.84
C PRO A 197 -77.15 33.50 31.95
N GLY A 198 -77.11 33.21 30.63
CA GLY A 198 -76.22 33.89 29.70
C GLY A 198 -76.79 35.17 29.08
N CYS A 199 -78.11 35.24 28.88
CA CYS A 199 -78.74 36.35 28.16
C CYS A 199 -80.06 36.86 28.77
N SER A 200 -80.46 36.33 29.93
CA SER A 200 -81.70 36.68 30.65
C SER A 200 -83.02 36.47 29.91
N GLN A 201 -82.99 35.84 28.72
CA GLN A 201 -84.20 35.49 27.98
C GLN A 201 -85.07 34.49 28.76
N VAL A 202 -86.36 34.76 28.82
CA VAL A 202 -87.32 33.91 29.56
C VAL A 202 -87.52 32.59 28.83
N PHE A 203 -87.46 31.48 29.56
CA PHE A 203 -87.67 30.13 29.02
C PHE A 203 -88.41 29.24 30.01
N ASP A 204 -89.14 28.25 29.49
CA ASP A 204 -89.81 27.20 30.27
C ASP A 204 -89.13 25.85 30.08
N LYS A 205 -89.48 24.88 30.93
CA LYS A 205 -88.92 23.51 30.91
C LYS A 205 -89.04 22.82 29.54
N SER A 206 -90.05 23.15 28.75
CA SER A 206 -90.24 22.60 27.39
C SER A 206 -89.12 22.98 26.41
N TYR A 207 -88.42 24.09 26.66
CA TYR A 207 -87.32 24.59 25.85
C TYR A 207 -85.94 24.14 26.34
N VAL A 208 -85.89 23.24 27.32
CA VAL A 208 -84.66 22.62 27.79
C VAL A 208 -84.52 21.27 27.09
N LYS A 209 -83.40 21.09 26.38
CA LYS A 209 -83.09 19.86 25.63
C LYS A 209 -81.67 19.39 25.96
N ASP A 210 -81.47 18.09 25.88
CA ASP A 210 -80.14 17.50 26.04
C ASP A 210 -79.26 17.85 24.84
N LEU A 211 -78.00 18.16 25.11
CA LEU A 211 -76.95 18.45 24.16
C LEU A 211 -75.89 17.36 24.27
N TRP A 212 -75.76 16.57 23.21
CA TRP A 212 -74.73 15.55 23.10
C TRP A 212 -73.59 16.09 22.25
N LEU A 213 -72.42 16.32 22.87
CA LEU A 213 -71.20 16.63 22.15
C LEU A 213 -70.53 15.31 21.78
N GLU A 214 -70.56 14.96 20.49
CA GLU A 214 -69.82 13.81 19.97
C GLU A 214 -68.32 14.16 19.97
N TYR A 215 -67.54 13.42 20.77
CA TYR A 215 -66.08 13.47 20.68
C TYR A 215 -65.65 12.33 19.75
N GLY A 216 -65.07 12.66 18.60
CA GLY A 216 -64.55 11.68 17.65
C GLY A 216 -63.59 10.71 18.34
N ALA A 217 -63.80 9.42 18.09
CA ALA A 217 -62.91 8.33 18.46
C ALA A 217 -61.63 8.34 17.61
#